data_AF-A0A8H4BHC9-F1
#
_entry.id   AF-A0A8H4BHC9-F1
#
_cell.length_a   1.000
_cell.length_b   1.000
_cell.length_c   1.000
_cell.angle_alpha   90.00
_cell.angle_beta   90.00
_cell.angle_gamma   90.00
#
_symmetry.space_group_name_H-M   'P 1'
#
loop_
_entity.id
_entity.type
_entity.pdbx_description
1 polymer ?
#
loop_
_entity_poly.entity_id
_entity_poly.type
_entity_poly.pdbx_seq_one_letter_code
_entity_poly.pdbx_strand_id
1 'polypeptide(L)'
;LLPGFECLHFANCSEYDGKCNCPPGFGGDDCKQPLCGALPDGRNRSPRENDHCDCPEGWEGINCNVCKTDSVCDSLVPTGQNGTCYKNGITVFENYQMCNVTNRKILDQLKTQIPQVTFSCNKNQATCDFQFWVDEIESFYCHLNTCGFEQQYEYGKNTTKYTCQNIDCRCIKDEFLCGKDGSIDLTDLLADEIKGPASFNCAGPNCAFSEPAMDDLISAVFGDDSIFLSCNGGECLHYTMVPG
;
A
#
# COMPACT_ATOMS: atom_id res chain seq x y z
N LEU A 1 8.37 -26.53 -3.68
CA LEU A 1 7.59 -25.59 -4.50
C LEU A 1 7.39 -26.21 -5.88
N LEU A 2 6.14 -26.42 -6.29
CA LEU A 2 5.86 -26.78 -7.69
C LEU A 2 6.32 -25.61 -8.58
N PRO A 3 6.99 -25.85 -9.72
CA PRO A 3 7.31 -24.78 -10.66
C PRO A 3 6.00 -24.09 -11.08
N GLY A 4 5.84 -22.81 -10.74
CA GLY A 4 4.66 -22.01 -11.11
C GLY A 4 3.65 -21.70 -9.99
N PHE A 5 3.88 -22.11 -8.74
CA PHE A 5 3.08 -21.62 -7.61
C PHE A 5 3.92 -20.64 -6.78
N GLU A 6 3.56 -19.36 -6.86
CA GLU A 6 4.23 -18.27 -6.18
C GLU A 6 3.21 -17.49 -5.37
N CYS A 7 3.55 -17.19 -4.12
CA CYS A 7 2.74 -16.32 -3.28
C CYS A 7 2.94 -14.86 -3.72
N LEU A 8 1.85 -14.19 -4.09
CA LEU A 8 1.84 -12.77 -4.40
C LEU A 8 2.07 -11.92 -3.13
N HIS A 9 2.35 -10.63 -3.35
CA HIS A 9 2.65 -9.66 -2.29
C HIS A 9 3.83 -10.07 -1.40
N PHE A 10 4.77 -10.83 -1.97
CA PHE A 10 5.93 -11.37 -1.25
C PHE A 10 5.55 -12.15 0.01
N ALA A 11 4.33 -12.71 0.03
CA ALA A 11 3.81 -13.46 1.16
C ALA A 11 4.63 -14.72 1.40
N ASN A 12 4.88 -15.01 2.68
CA ASN A 12 5.64 -16.20 3.05
C ASN A 12 4.82 -17.48 2.81
N CYS A 13 5.41 -18.45 2.10
CA CYS A 13 4.83 -19.78 1.95
C CYS A 13 5.16 -20.63 3.18
N SER A 14 4.12 -21.12 3.87
CA SER A 14 4.28 -21.99 5.02
C SER A 14 4.87 -23.34 4.62
N GLU A 15 6.02 -23.70 5.19
CA GLU A 15 6.67 -24.99 4.93
C GLU A 15 5.85 -26.19 5.46
N TYR A 16 4.90 -25.95 6.36
CA TYR A 16 4.12 -27.00 7.03
C TYR A 16 2.93 -27.50 6.18
N ASP A 17 2.24 -26.58 5.52
CA ASP A 17 1.01 -26.86 4.76
C ASP A 17 1.06 -26.39 3.30
N GLY A 18 2.15 -25.72 2.89
CA GLY A 18 2.35 -25.22 1.53
C GLY A 18 1.47 -24.04 1.17
N LYS A 19 0.81 -23.39 2.14
CA LYS A 19 -0.12 -22.27 1.91
C LYS A 19 0.58 -20.93 2.06
N CYS A 20 0.13 -19.95 1.29
CA CYS A 20 0.61 -18.58 1.40
C CYS A 20 0.01 -17.88 2.63
N ASN A 21 0.85 -17.18 3.39
CA ASN A 21 0.40 -16.32 4.49
C ASN A 21 0.13 -14.92 3.95
N CYS A 22 -1.08 -14.72 3.45
CA CYS A 22 -1.44 -13.48 2.76
C CYS A 22 -1.48 -12.26 3.67
N PRO A 23 -1.08 -11.08 3.16
CA PRO A 23 -1.17 -9.84 3.90
C PRO A 23 -2.63 -9.41 4.10
N PRO A 24 -2.91 -8.50 5.04
CA PRO A 24 -4.25 -8.01 5.29
C PRO A 24 -4.91 -7.44 4.03
N GLY A 25 -6.11 -7.94 3.73
CA GLY A 25 -6.85 -7.56 2.52
C GLY A 25 -6.66 -8.50 1.33
N PHE A 26 -5.86 -9.56 1.49
CA PHE A 26 -5.62 -10.56 0.45
C PHE A 26 -5.84 -11.98 0.97
N GLY A 27 -6.23 -12.87 0.05
CA GLY A 27 -6.50 -14.28 0.32
C GLY A 27 -6.43 -15.13 -0.94
N GLY A 28 -7.02 -16.31 -0.88
CA GLY A 28 -6.82 -17.35 -1.89
C GLY A 28 -5.53 -18.14 -1.64
N ASP A 29 -5.26 -19.12 -2.49
CA ASP A 29 -4.11 -20.00 -2.33
C ASP A 29 -2.79 -19.25 -2.60
N ASP A 30 -2.78 -18.30 -3.54
CA ASP A 30 -1.62 -17.54 -4.02
C ASP A 30 -1.59 -16.08 -3.53
N CYS A 31 -2.52 -15.67 -2.67
CA CYS A 31 -2.71 -14.29 -2.22
C CYS A 31 -3.16 -13.29 -3.29
N LYS A 32 -3.61 -13.73 -4.47
CA LYS A 32 -4.10 -12.82 -5.52
C LYS A 32 -5.47 -12.21 -5.21
N GLN A 33 -6.28 -12.87 -4.39
CA GLN A 33 -7.70 -12.52 -4.25
C GLN A 33 -7.87 -11.37 -3.25
N PRO A 34 -8.41 -10.19 -3.67
CA PRO A 34 -8.73 -9.13 -2.73
C PRO A 34 -9.88 -9.55 -1.81
N LEU A 35 -9.76 -9.21 -0.53
CA LEU A 35 -10.74 -9.48 0.51
C LEU A 35 -11.36 -8.17 1.05
N CYS A 36 -12.63 -8.25 1.44
CA CYS A 36 -13.38 -7.20 2.11
C CYS A 36 -13.65 -7.57 3.58
N GLY A 37 -14.12 -6.61 4.38
CA GLY A 37 -14.27 -6.74 5.83
C GLY A 37 -13.29 -5.82 6.57
N ALA A 38 -13.28 -5.82 7.89
CA ALA A 38 -12.40 -4.96 8.67
C ALA A 38 -11.06 -5.66 8.99
N LEU A 39 -10.01 -4.90 9.35
CA LEU A 39 -8.74 -5.51 9.80
C LEU A 39 -8.89 -6.55 10.93
N PRO A 40 -9.72 -6.34 11.98
CA PRO A 40 -9.86 -7.30 13.08
C PRO A 40 -10.46 -8.65 12.66
N ASP A 41 -11.14 -8.70 11.51
CA ASP A 41 -11.70 -9.95 10.98
C ASP A 41 -10.58 -10.90 10.53
N GLY A 42 -9.38 -10.39 10.27
CA GLY A 42 -8.19 -11.18 9.96
C GLY A 42 -8.41 -12.15 8.80
N ARG A 43 -8.31 -13.46 9.08
CA ARG A 43 -8.51 -14.52 8.08
C ARG A 43 -9.99 -14.81 7.76
N ASN A 44 -10.94 -14.24 8.50
CA ASN A 44 -12.37 -14.42 8.27
C ASN A 44 -12.94 -13.43 7.26
N ARG A 45 -12.09 -12.57 6.69
CA ARG A 45 -12.46 -11.62 5.65
C ARG A 45 -12.93 -12.35 4.40
N SER A 46 -14.05 -11.91 3.86
CA SER A 46 -14.66 -12.53 2.68
C SER A 46 -13.98 -12.05 1.40
N PRO A 47 -13.86 -12.90 0.37
CA PRO A 47 -13.50 -12.44 -0.96
C PRO A 47 -14.36 -11.27 -1.46
N ARG A 48 -13.73 -10.35 -2.20
CA ARG A 48 -14.45 -9.27 -2.88
C ARG A 48 -15.35 -9.85 -3.97
N GLU A 49 -16.66 -9.60 -3.87
CA GLU A 49 -17.66 -10.12 -4.81
C GLU A 49 -17.92 -9.17 -6.01
N ASN A 50 -17.70 -7.86 -5.82
CA ASN A 50 -17.94 -6.81 -6.81
C ASN A 50 -16.63 -6.15 -7.28
N ASP A 51 -16.73 -5.07 -8.05
CA ASP A 51 -15.57 -4.29 -8.48
C ASP A 51 -14.88 -3.54 -7.32
N HIS A 52 -15.59 -3.32 -6.21
CA HIS A 52 -15.10 -2.63 -5.01
C HIS A 52 -15.59 -3.29 -3.73
N CYS A 53 -14.97 -2.96 -2.59
CA CYS A 53 -15.41 -3.40 -1.28
C CYS A 53 -16.41 -2.42 -0.64
N ASP A 54 -17.52 -2.96 -0.13
CA ASP A 54 -18.39 -2.24 0.81
C ASP A 54 -17.82 -2.33 2.22
N CYS A 55 -16.94 -1.38 2.58
CA CYS A 55 -16.26 -1.43 3.87
C CYS A 55 -17.22 -1.30 5.06
N PRO A 56 -17.00 -2.07 6.15
CA PRO A 56 -17.74 -1.87 7.39
C PRO A 56 -17.62 -0.44 7.91
N GLU A 57 -18.62 0.01 8.67
CA GLU A 57 -18.60 1.33 9.27
C GLU A 57 -17.30 1.56 10.08
N GLY A 58 -16.65 2.69 9.84
CA GLY A 58 -15.38 3.03 10.47
C GLY A 58 -14.13 2.51 9.73
N TRP A 59 -14.28 1.86 8.57
CA TRP A 59 -13.18 1.40 7.71
C TRP A 59 -13.27 1.97 6.28
N GLU A 60 -12.14 2.10 5.59
CA GLU A 60 -12.04 2.51 4.17
C GLU A 60 -10.78 1.97 3.47
N GLY A 61 -10.65 2.30 2.18
CA GLY A 61 -9.60 1.83 1.28
C GLY A 61 -10.07 0.66 0.43
N ILE A 62 -9.32 0.35 -0.64
CA ILE A 62 -9.65 -0.72 -1.61
C ILE A 62 -9.92 -2.05 -0.91
N ASN A 63 -9.07 -2.39 0.06
CA ASN A 63 -9.23 -3.57 0.89
C ASN A 63 -9.62 -3.20 2.32
N CYS A 64 -10.37 -2.12 2.58
CA CYS A 64 -10.90 -1.77 3.91
C CYS A 64 -9.90 -1.85 5.09
N ASN A 65 -8.63 -1.54 4.83
CA ASN A 65 -7.55 -1.66 5.81
C ASN A 65 -7.36 -0.36 6.62
N VAL A 66 -7.94 0.75 6.18
CA VAL A 66 -7.71 2.07 6.80
C VAL A 66 -8.83 2.35 7.80
N CYS A 67 -8.47 2.55 9.07
CA CYS A 67 -9.43 2.98 10.09
C CYS A 67 -9.88 4.43 9.84
N LYS A 68 -11.13 4.74 10.19
CA LYS A 68 -11.72 6.09 10.11
C LYS A 68 -12.06 6.67 11.47
N THR A 69 -12.43 5.81 12.41
CA THR A 69 -12.96 6.17 13.74
C THR A 69 -12.24 5.39 14.83
N ASP A 70 -12.08 5.99 15.99
CA ASP A 70 -11.32 5.40 17.10
C ASP A 70 -11.91 4.07 17.61
N SER A 71 -13.24 3.97 17.66
CA SER A 71 -13.94 2.81 18.18
C SER A 71 -13.63 1.49 17.45
N VAL A 72 -13.26 1.53 16.17
CA VAL A 72 -12.92 0.31 15.43
C VAL A 72 -11.56 -0.26 15.82
N CYS A 73 -10.73 0.54 16.48
CA CYS A 73 -9.38 0.15 16.91
C CYS A 73 -9.37 -0.55 18.27
N ASP A 74 -10.47 -0.55 19.04
CA ASP A 74 -10.53 -1.17 20.37
C ASP A 74 -10.10 -2.64 20.35
N SER A 75 -10.56 -3.41 19.36
CA SER A 75 -10.22 -4.83 19.21
C SER A 75 -8.78 -5.10 18.73
N LEU A 76 -8.10 -4.08 18.25
CA LEU A 76 -6.74 -4.17 17.70
C LEU A 76 -5.66 -3.72 18.69
N VAL A 77 -6.06 -3.18 19.84
CA VAL A 77 -5.14 -2.77 20.90
C VAL A 77 -5.10 -3.82 22.01
N PRO A 78 -3.96 -3.98 22.73
CA PRO A 78 -3.81 -5.05 23.72
C PRO A 78 -4.86 -5.08 24.83
N THR A 79 -5.44 -3.93 25.15
CA THR A 79 -6.45 -3.75 26.19
C THR A 79 -7.87 -4.12 25.74
N GLY A 80 -8.12 -4.25 24.44
CA GLY A 80 -9.47 -4.42 23.89
C GLY A 80 -10.35 -3.16 23.99
N GLN A 81 -9.78 -2.01 24.37
CA GLN A 81 -10.49 -0.75 24.62
C GLN A 81 -9.55 0.46 24.55
N ASN A 82 -10.11 1.66 24.36
CA ASN A 82 -9.38 2.92 24.19
C ASN A 82 -8.40 2.88 23.02
N GLY A 83 -8.82 2.23 21.94
CA GLY A 83 -8.19 2.34 20.64
C GLY A 83 -8.35 3.74 20.08
N THR A 84 -7.37 4.19 19.33
CA THR A 84 -7.33 5.45 18.61
C THR A 84 -6.93 5.13 17.18
N CYS A 85 -7.70 5.64 16.22
CA CYS A 85 -7.32 5.61 14.83
C CYS A 85 -6.35 6.76 14.58
N TYR A 86 -5.06 6.48 14.74
CA TYR A 86 -3.98 7.44 14.57
C TYR A 86 -3.77 7.75 13.09
N LYS A 87 -3.95 9.01 12.71
CA LYS A 87 -3.89 9.47 11.31
C LYS A 87 -2.64 10.28 10.97
N ASN A 88 -1.77 10.56 11.95
CA ASN A 88 -0.65 11.47 11.74
C ASN A 88 0.56 10.75 11.14
N GLY A 89 0.42 10.24 9.92
CA GLY A 89 1.52 9.90 9.01
C GLY A 89 2.45 8.79 9.47
N ILE A 90 3.29 9.07 10.48
CA ILE A 90 4.42 8.26 11.00
C ILE A 90 3.97 6.89 11.51
N THR A 91 4.67 5.84 11.10
CA THR A 91 4.41 4.47 11.58
C THR A 91 4.93 4.28 13.01
N VAL A 92 4.05 3.82 13.91
CA VAL A 92 4.40 3.45 15.29
C VAL A 92 4.68 1.95 15.42
N PHE A 93 3.83 1.12 14.82
CA PHE A 93 3.92 -0.33 14.71
C PHE A 93 3.60 -0.78 13.29
N GLU A 94 2.40 -0.48 12.81
CA GLU A 94 1.93 -0.86 11.48
C GLU A 94 0.82 0.10 11.00
N ASN A 95 1.04 0.76 9.87
CA ASN A 95 0.07 1.69 9.30
C ASN A 95 -0.43 1.23 7.93
N TYR A 96 -1.60 1.74 7.56
CA TYR A 96 -2.21 1.52 6.25
C TYR A 96 -2.62 2.86 5.67
N GLN A 97 -2.29 3.10 4.42
CA GLN A 97 -2.59 4.32 3.70
C GLN A 97 -3.26 4.02 2.37
N MET A 98 -4.22 4.85 2.04
CA MET A 98 -4.91 4.88 0.77
C MET A 98 -4.65 6.22 0.12
N CYS A 99 -4.24 6.22 -1.14
CA CYS A 99 -3.81 7.39 -1.85
C CYS A 99 -4.44 7.47 -3.25
N ASN A 100 -4.91 8.64 -3.64
CA ASN A 100 -5.24 8.91 -5.03
C ASN A 100 -4.00 9.49 -5.73
N VAL A 101 -3.72 9.03 -6.95
CA VAL A 101 -2.67 9.64 -7.78
C VAL A 101 -3.15 10.98 -8.31
N THR A 102 -2.30 12.00 -8.20
CA THR A 102 -2.65 13.39 -8.52
C THR A 102 -1.86 13.97 -9.70
N ASN A 103 -0.92 13.21 -10.25
CA ASN A 103 -0.19 13.54 -11.47
C ASN A 103 -1.14 13.79 -12.64
N ARG A 104 -1.20 15.03 -13.12
CA ARG A 104 -2.14 15.43 -14.18
C ARG A 104 -1.95 14.59 -15.46
N LYS A 105 -0.71 14.31 -15.86
CA LYS A 105 -0.44 13.59 -17.11
C LYS A 105 -0.81 12.11 -17.02
N ILE A 106 -0.63 11.49 -15.84
CA ILE A 106 -1.11 10.13 -15.57
C ILE A 106 -2.64 10.08 -15.66
N LEU A 107 -3.32 11.03 -15.02
CA LEU A 107 -4.79 11.15 -15.08
C LEU A 107 -5.30 11.36 -16.51
N ASP A 108 -4.65 12.22 -17.30
CA ASP A 108 -5.01 12.46 -18.70
C ASP A 108 -4.89 11.20 -19.57
N GLN A 109 -3.87 10.36 -19.33
CA GLN A 109 -3.71 9.08 -20.05
C GLN A 109 -4.77 8.04 -19.65
N LEU A 110 -5.12 8.00 -18.36
CA LEU A 110 -6.10 7.06 -17.81
C LEU A 110 -7.56 7.45 -18.13
N LYS A 111 -7.78 8.68 -18.58
CA LYS A 111 -9.09 9.24 -18.96
C LYS A 111 -10.07 9.19 -17.80
N THR A 112 -10.93 8.18 -17.77
CA THR A 112 -11.97 7.99 -16.74
C THR A 112 -11.57 6.96 -15.69
N GLN A 113 -10.52 6.18 -15.94
CA GLN A 113 -10.03 5.20 -14.99
C GLN A 113 -9.33 5.91 -13.82
N ILE A 114 -9.48 5.36 -12.62
CA ILE A 114 -9.03 5.98 -11.37
C ILE A 114 -7.74 5.29 -10.90
N PRO A 115 -6.58 5.97 -10.99
CA PRO A 115 -5.33 5.47 -10.42
C PRO A 115 -5.23 5.71 -8.92
N GLN A 116 -4.91 4.66 -8.19
CA GLN A 116 -4.78 4.70 -6.74
C GLN A 116 -3.56 3.92 -6.27
N VAL A 117 -3.10 4.24 -5.07
CA VAL A 117 -2.00 3.54 -4.41
C VAL A 117 -2.44 3.15 -3.01
N THR A 118 -2.14 1.92 -2.62
CA THR A 118 -2.11 1.54 -1.20
C THR A 118 -0.67 1.48 -0.74
N PHE A 119 -0.42 1.96 0.47
CA PHE A 119 0.90 1.97 1.06
C PHE A 119 0.81 1.59 2.54
N SER A 120 1.51 0.54 2.95
CA SER A 120 1.52 0.06 4.33
C SER A 120 2.95 -0.13 4.81
N CYS A 121 3.22 0.12 6.08
CA CYS A 121 4.55 -0.10 6.66
C CYS A 121 4.46 -0.78 8.01
N ASN A 122 5.43 -1.64 8.28
CA ASN A 122 5.64 -2.28 9.57
C ASN A 122 6.98 -1.83 10.17
N LYS A 123 6.93 -1.12 11.30
CA LYS A 123 8.11 -0.56 11.95
C LYS A 123 9.05 -1.62 12.52
N ASN A 124 8.49 -2.68 13.09
CA ASN A 124 9.28 -3.74 13.72
C ASN A 124 10.05 -4.56 12.69
N GLN A 125 9.46 -4.75 11.50
CA GLN A 125 10.09 -5.46 10.40
C GLN A 125 10.95 -4.55 9.52
N ALA A 126 10.85 -3.22 9.68
CA ALA A 126 11.49 -2.22 8.82
C ALA A 126 11.15 -2.45 7.34
N THR A 127 9.88 -2.75 7.07
CA THR A 127 9.34 -3.03 5.75
C THR A 127 8.17 -2.11 5.42
N CYS A 128 7.95 -1.90 4.12
CA CYS A 128 6.75 -1.29 3.59
C CYS A 128 6.30 -2.03 2.33
N ASP A 129 5.04 -1.91 1.98
CA ASP A 129 4.47 -2.46 0.77
C ASP A 129 3.75 -1.33 0.01
N PHE A 130 4.01 -1.26 -1.28
CA PHE A 130 3.41 -0.30 -2.21
C PHE A 130 2.64 -1.08 -3.27
N GLN A 131 1.42 -0.67 -3.58
CA GLN A 131 0.63 -1.31 -4.62
C GLN A 131 -0.05 -0.25 -5.47
N PHE A 132 -0.03 -0.44 -6.78
CA PHE A 132 -0.68 0.45 -7.73
C PHE A 132 -1.94 -0.20 -8.30
N TRP A 133 -3.01 0.59 -8.36
CA TRP A 133 -4.34 0.14 -8.74
C TRP A 133 -4.92 1.04 -9.82
N VAL A 134 -5.69 0.45 -10.73
CA VAL A 134 -6.53 1.17 -11.69
C VAL A 134 -7.95 0.62 -11.57
N ASP A 135 -8.91 1.48 -11.24
CA ASP A 135 -10.30 1.08 -10.97
C ASP A 135 -10.39 -0.08 -9.95
N GLU A 136 -9.58 0.01 -8.88
CA GLU A 136 -9.45 -1.01 -7.83
C GLU A 136 -9.03 -2.41 -8.31
N ILE A 137 -8.41 -2.50 -9.49
CA ILE A 137 -7.72 -3.68 -10.00
C ILE A 137 -6.21 -3.44 -9.88
N GLU A 138 -5.51 -4.35 -9.21
CA GLU A 138 -4.08 -4.22 -8.93
C GLU A 138 -3.28 -4.44 -10.20
N SER A 139 -2.43 -3.47 -10.53
CA SER A 139 -1.49 -3.56 -11.66
C SER A 139 -0.19 -4.23 -11.24
N PHE A 140 0.44 -3.69 -10.20
CA PHE A 140 1.72 -4.16 -9.70
C PHE A 140 1.86 -3.85 -8.22
N TYR A 141 2.74 -4.58 -7.57
CA TYR A 141 3.05 -4.42 -6.16
C TYR A 141 4.55 -4.46 -5.94
N CYS A 142 4.99 -3.79 -4.89
CA CYS A 142 6.38 -3.69 -4.50
C CYS A 142 6.53 -3.92 -3.00
N HIS A 143 7.57 -4.67 -2.63
CA HIS A 143 7.99 -4.83 -1.26
C HIS A 143 9.27 -4.04 -1.01
N LEU A 144 9.27 -3.23 0.03
CA LEU A 144 10.37 -2.38 0.44
C LEU A 144 10.91 -2.88 1.78
N ASN A 145 12.22 -2.82 1.94
CA ASN A 145 12.87 -3.23 3.19
C ASN A 145 14.02 -2.31 3.59
N THR A 146 14.51 -2.53 4.81
CA THR A 146 15.51 -1.67 5.45
C THR A 146 15.01 -0.22 5.52
N CYS A 147 13.75 -0.07 5.94
CA CYS A 147 13.05 1.19 5.99
C CYS A 147 13.33 1.97 7.28
N GLY A 148 13.62 3.27 7.14
CA GLY A 148 13.66 4.27 8.20
C GLY A 148 12.40 5.12 8.20
N PHE A 149 11.94 5.48 9.40
CA PHE A 149 10.70 6.25 9.61
C PHE A 149 11.02 7.52 10.39
N GLU A 150 10.91 8.68 9.74
CA GLU A 150 11.23 9.98 10.32
C GLU A 150 10.01 10.90 10.31
N GLN A 151 9.86 11.67 11.39
CA GLN A 151 8.88 12.76 11.47
C GLN A 151 9.61 14.07 11.74
N GLN A 152 9.32 15.08 10.93
CA GLN A 152 9.88 16.42 11.05
C GLN A 152 8.78 17.39 11.45
N TYR A 153 9.01 18.11 12.55
CA TYR A 153 8.11 19.14 13.05
C TYR A 153 8.64 20.52 12.63
N GLU A 154 8.01 21.11 11.62
CA GLU A 154 8.23 22.51 11.27
C GLU A 154 7.07 23.36 11.79
N TYR A 155 7.30 24.66 11.98
CA TYR A 155 6.26 25.56 12.48
C TYR A 155 5.05 25.57 11.53
N GLY A 156 3.97 24.90 11.96
CA GLY A 156 2.73 24.78 11.20
C GLY A 156 2.68 23.65 10.16
N LYS A 157 3.69 22.77 10.09
CA LYS A 157 3.69 21.61 9.18
C LYS A 157 4.35 20.38 9.82
N ASN A 158 3.61 19.28 9.89
CA ASN A 158 4.15 17.98 10.22
C ASN A 158 4.46 17.24 8.93
N THR A 159 5.74 16.93 8.71
CA THR A 159 6.19 16.17 7.56
C THR A 159 6.60 14.77 8.01
N THR A 160 6.16 13.76 7.29
CA THR A 160 6.57 12.36 7.50
C THR A 160 7.46 11.94 6.34
N LYS A 161 8.58 11.28 6.63
CA LYS A 161 9.55 10.84 5.64
C LYS A 161 9.92 9.38 5.89
N TYR A 162 9.68 8.55 4.88
CA TYR A 162 10.10 7.15 4.85
C TYR A 162 11.18 6.95 3.82
N THR A 163 12.20 6.18 4.17
CA THR A 163 13.32 5.87 3.30
C THR A 163 13.63 4.39 3.40
N CYS A 164 13.52 3.66 2.30
CA CYS A 164 13.83 2.24 2.24
C CYS A 164 15.01 2.02 1.31
N GLN A 165 15.98 1.21 1.73
CA GLN A 165 17.20 1.01 0.94
C GLN A 165 16.94 0.16 -0.30
N ASN A 166 16.06 -0.83 -0.19
CA ASN A 166 15.78 -1.79 -1.25
C ASN A 166 14.28 -1.83 -1.54
N ILE A 167 13.96 -2.09 -2.81
CA ILE A 167 12.61 -2.34 -3.31
C ILE A 167 12.66 -3.50 -4.31
N ASP A 168 11.65 -4.35 -4.27
CA ASP A 168 11.43 -5.44 -5.22
C ASP A 168 9.98 -5.35 -5.71
N CYS A 169 9.78 -5.25 -7.02
CA CYS A 169 8.48 -5.03 -7.63
C CYS A 169 8.10 -6.16 -8.58
N ARG A 170 6.81 -6.46 -8.66
CA ARG A 170 6.24 -7.49 -9.53
C ARG A 170 4.96 -7.02 -10.18
N CYS A 171 4.86 -7.31 -11.47
CA CYS A 171 3.66 -7.07 -12.27
C CYS A 171 2.61 -8.17 -12.06
N ILE A 172 1.33 -7.79 -12.01
CA ILE A 172 0.22 -8.72 -12.21
C ILE A 172 0.01 -8.88 -13.72
N LYS A 173 0.28 -10.08 -14.22
CA LYS A 173 0.19 -10.38 -15.65
C LYS A 173 -1.19 -10.03 -16.23
N ASP A 174 -1.17 -9.45 -17.43
CA ASP A 174 -2.35 -9.08 -18.24
C ASP A 174 -3.15 -7.88 -17.67
N GLU A 175 -2.64 -7.23 -16.63
CA GLU A 175 -3.24 -6.01 -16.04
C GLU A 175 -2.67 -4.73 -16.64
N PHE A 176 -3.31 -3.60 -16.33
CA PHE A 176 -2.85 -2.28 -16.79
C PHE A 176 -1.40 -2.04 -16.32
N LEU A 177 -0.54 -1.48 -17.18
CA LEU A 177 0.92 -1.38 -16.99
C LEU A 177 1.71 -2.69 -17.00
N CYS A 178 1.05 -3.85 -17.15
CA CYS A 178 1.64 -5.17 -16.99
C CYS A 178 1.19 -6.16 -18.08
N GLY A 179 1.15 -5.69 -19.33
CA GLY A 179 0.87 -6.51 -20.51
C GLY A 179 -0.54 -6.40 -21.08
N LYS A 180 -1.44 -5.62 -20.47
CA LYS A 180 -2.77 -5.33 -21.05
C LYS A 180 -2.66 -4.57 -22.37
N ASP A 181 -3.36 -5.05 -23.41
CA ASP A 181 -3.41 -4.40 -24.72
C ASP A 181 -3.78 -2.92 -24.64
N GLY A 182 -2.97 -2.07 -25.28
CA GLY A 182 -3.16 -0.61 -25.27
C GLY A 182 -2.62 0.10 -24.03
N SER A 183 -1.93 -0.61 -23.14
CA SER A 183 -1.12 -0.06 -22.05
C SER A 183 0.37 -0.24 -22.34
N ILE A 184 1.22 0.55 -21.69
CA ILE A 184 2.67 0.31 -21.66
C ILE A 184 2.91 -0.92 -20.78
N ASP A 185 3.90 -1.75 -21.09
CA ASP A 185 4.28 -2.86 -20.22
C ASP A 185 5.54 -2.51 -19.42
N LEU A 186 5.41 -2.52 -18.10
CA LEU A 186 6.48 -2.21 -17.15
C LEU A 186 7.09 -3.46 -16.52
N THR A 187 6.70 -4.66 -16.95
CA THR A 187 7.11 -5.93 -16.32
C THR A 187 8.63 -6.04 -16.16
N ASP A 188 9.38 -5.81 -17.24
CA ASP A 188 10.86 -5.90 -17.20
C ASP A 188 11.46 -4.75 -16.37
N LEU A 189 10.90 -3.55 -16.46
CA LEU A 189 11.38 -2.39 -15.68
C LEU A 189 11.21 -2.61 -14.17
N LEU A 190 10.03 -3.09 -13.75
CA LEU A 190 9.71 -3.42 -12.36
C LEU A 190 10.61 -4.53 -11.83
N ALA A 191 10.89 -5.54 -12.66
CA ALA A 191 11.72 -6.68 -12.29
C ALA A 191 13.21 -6.36 -12.23
N ASP A 192 13.75 -5.55 -13.16
CA ASP A 192 15.19 -5.43 -13.36
C ASP A 192 15.77 -4.09 -12.91
N GLU A 193 15.04 -2.99 -13.08
CA GLU A 193 15.57 -1.62 -12.91
C GLU A 193 15.14 -0.97 -11.59
N ILE A 194 13.93 -1.25 -11.11
CA ILE A 194 13.41 -0.68 -9.86
C ILE A 194 14.01 -1.44 -8.67
N LYS A 195 15.10 -0.90 -8.12
CA LYS A 195 15.90 -1.52 -7.04
C LYS A 195 16.11 -0.61 -5.83
N GLY A 196 15.78 0.67 -5.95
CA GLY A 196 15.87 1.62 -4.85
C GLY A 196 17.19 2.41 -4.86
N PRO A 197 17.41 3.26 -3.86
CA PRO A 197 16.55 3.47 -2.69
C PRO A 197 15.24 4.16 -3.07
N ALA A 198 14.19 3.88 -2.29
CA ALA A 198 12.88 4.51 -2.45
C ALA A 198 12.57 5.42 -1.27
N SER A 199 11.79 6.48 -1.51
CA SER A 199 11.30 7.37 -0.47
C SER A 199 9.81 7.67 -0.62
N PHE A 200 9.14 7.81 0.53
CA PHE A 200 7.75 8.21 0.61
C PHE A 200 7.64 9.37 1.59
N ASN A 201 7.31 10.56 1.09
CA ASN A 201 7.31 11.79 1.87
C ASN A 201 5.92 12.42 1.87
N CYS A 202 5.40 12.79 3.03
CA CYS A 202 4.07 13.40 3.17
C CYS A 202 4.13 14.70 3.95
N ALA A 203 3.50 15.75 3.43
CA ALA A 203 3.19 16.98 4.12
C ALA A 203 1.66 17.13 4.25
N GLY A 204 1.11 16.69 5.38
CA GLY A 204 -0.33 16.47 5.53
C GLY A 204 -0.80 15.37 4.56
N PRO A 205 -1.88 15.58 3.78
CA PRO A 205 -2.36 14.59 2.82
C PRO A 205 -1.54 14.54 1.53
N ASN A 206 -0.72 15.56 1.25
CA ASN A 206 0.05 15.60 0.00
C ASN A 206 1.33 14.79 0.18
N CYS A 207 1.46 13.72 -0.60
CA CYS A 207 2.60 12.82 -0.54
C CYS A 207 3.30 12.69 -1.90
N ALA A 208 4.55 12.25 -1.87
CA ALA A 208 5.31 11.89 -3.05
C ALA A 208 6.05 10.57 -2.81
N PHE A 209 5.90 9.64 -3.74
CA PHE A 209 6.72 8.43 -3.83
C PHE A 209 7.80 8.65 -4.89
N SER A 210 9.05 8.32 -4.57
CA SER A 210 10.20 8.51 -5.45
C SER A 210 11.12 7.30 -5.39
N GLU A 211 11.52 6.85 -6.56
CA GLU A 211 12.52 5.80 -6.81
C GLU A 211 13.19 6.13 -8.15
N PRO A 212 14.52 6.08 -8.29
CA PRO A 212 15.20 6.62 -9.46
C PRO A 212 14.71 6.12 -10.83
N ALA A 213 14.57 4.80 -11.02
CA ALA A 213 14.15 4.23 -12.29
C ALA A 213 12.66 4.50 -12.57
N MET A 214 11.83 4.48 -11.54
CA MET A 214 10.43 4.86 -11.63
C MET A 214 10.29 6.35 -11.97
N ASP A 215 11.04 7.24 -11.32
CA ASP A 215 11.00 8.68 -11.57
C ASP A 215 11.46 9.01 -12.99
N ASP A 216 12.47 8.32 -13.50
CA ASP A 216 12.91 8.43 -14.90
C ASP A 216 11.82 7.99 -15.88
N LEU A 217 11.13 6.88 -15.62
CA LEU A 217 9.96 6.46 -16.41
C LEU A 217 8.86 7.53 -16.33
N ILE A 218 8.52 8.00 -15.13
CA ILE A 218 7.46 8.96 -14.93
C ILE A 218 7.78 10.27 -15.66
N SER A 219 9.03 10.71 -15.62
CA SER A 219 9.51 11.88 -16.35
C SER A 219 9.50 11.67 -17.86
N ALA A 220 9.96 10.53 -18.36
CA ALA A 220 10.01 10.25 -19.79
C ALA A 220 8.61 10.10 -20.42
N VAL A 221 7.70 9.42 -19.73
CA VAL A 221 6.36 9.08 -20.25
C VAL A 221 5.32 10.14 -19.91
N PHE A 222 5.35 10.64 -18.67
CA PHE A 222 4.34 11.54 -18.12
C PHE A 222 4.91 12.93 -17.80
N GLY A 223 6.23 13.16 -17.88
CA GLY A 223 6.90 14.44 -17.65
C GLY A 223 6.58 15.10 -16.32
N ASP A 224 6.35 14.30 -15.29
CA ASP A 224 6.36 14.70 -13.89
C ASP A 224 7.63 14.12 -13.25
N ASP A 225 8.16 14.76 -12.21
CA ASP A 225 9.44 14.35 -11.61
C ASP A 225 9.32 13.14 -10.68
N SER A 226 8.09 12.78 -10.24
CA SER A 226 7.81 11.65 -9.35
C SER A 226 6.31 11.35 -9.31
N ILE A 227 5.89 10.34 -8.52
CA ILE A 227 4.49 10.03 -8.28
C ILE A 227 3.95 10.91 -7.13
N PHE A 228 3.05 11.84 -7.45
CA PHE A 228 2.36 12.70 -6.51
C PHE A 228 1.02 12.11 -6.09
N LEU A 229 0.77 12.11 -4.78
CA LEU A 229 -0.30 11.38 -4.14
C LEU A 229 -1.09 12.30 -3.18
N SER A 230 -2.38 12.04 -3.05
CA SER A 230 -3.23 12.57 -1.97
C SER A 230 -3.69 11.42 -1.10
N CYS A 231 -3.12 11.32 0.11
CA CYS A 231 -3.24 10.17 0.99
C CYS A 231 -4.05 10.44 2.25
N ASN A 232 -4.80 9.43 2.66
CA ASN A 232 -5.34 9.27 4.00
C ASN A 232 -4.81 7.96 4.59
N GLY A 233 -4.35 8.02 5.84
CA GLY A 233 -3.79 6.87 6.53
C GLY A 233 -4.40 6.67 7.91
N GLY A 234 -4.24 5.46 8.41
CA GLY A 234 -4.71 5.06 9.72
C GLY A 234 -3.83 3.97 10.31
N GLU A 235 -3.60 4.07 11.61
CA GLU A 235 -2.95 3.05 12.43
C GLU A 235 -3.72 2.94 13.74
N CYS A 236 -4.10 1.72 14.12
CA CYS A 236 -4.81 1.49 15.38
C CYS A 236 -3.84 1.40 16.55
N LEU A 237 -3.87 2.40 17.43
CA LEU A 237 -3.01 2.49 18.61
C LEU A 237 -3.83 2.55 19.89
N HIS A 238 -3.27 2.07 20.99
CA HIS A 238 -3.83 2.44 22.29
C HIS A 238 -3.58 3.93 22.50
N TYR A 239 -4.53 4.67 23.09
CA TYR A 239 -4.41 6.14 23.22
C TYR A 239 -3.11 6.61 23.88
N THR A 240 -2.50 5.82 24.77
CA THR A 240 -1.22 6.13 25.42
C THR A 240 0.01 5.97 24.52
N MET A 241 -0.16 5.36 23.35
CA MET A 241 0.90 5.10 22.37
C MET A 241 0.87 6.08 21.20
N VAL A 242 -0.14 6.95 21.14
CA VAL A 242 -0.25 8.01 20.14
C VAL A 242 0.93 8.98 20.32
N PRO A 243 1.79 9.17 19.30
CA PRO A 243 2.89 10.13 19.38
C PRO A 243 2.38 11.57 19.48
N GLY A 244 2.84 12.31 20.50
CA GLY A 244 2.45 13.69 20.79
C GLY A 244 2.28 13.92 22.28
#